data_AF-A0A8B8ZRK3-F1
#
_entry.id   AF-A0A8B8ZRK3-F1
#
_cell.length_a   1.000
_cell.length_b   1.000
_cell.length_c   1.000
_cell.angle_alpha   90.00
_cell.angle_beta   90.00
_cell.angle_gamma   90.00
#
_symmetry.space_group_name_H-M   'P 1'
#
loop_
_entity.id
_entity.type
_entity.pdbx_description
1 polymer ?
#
loop_
_entity_poly.entity_id
_entity_poly.type
_entity_poly.pdbx_seq_one_letter_code
_entity_poly.pdbx_strand_id
1 'polypeptide(L)'
;MCLQKAINCTRRPELINVLYSAYENEICPLLPKVVFERVGTCVRISSAADIFLWRVQRLFFLSGEQDLSSFLLVDLGLVKFPDYACNISHQVFAGRDDLLEYEEAIEVAQVMDEYLDANNMDMVIRCIDVSDSHIQASLMEDTRSSILDSPPTFFSCFSASWVYSKVLTLGISVFEHKHR
;
A
#
# COMPACT_ATOMS: atom_id res chain seq x y z
N MET A 1 22.03 -22.30 24.80
CA MET A 1 22.89 -22.16 23.59
C MET A 1 22.46 -21.05 22.62
N CYS A 2 21.15 -20.75 22.41
CA CYS A 2 20.74 -19.74 21.42
C CYS A 2 21.10 -18.29 21.77
N LEU A 3 21.04 -17.89 23.05
CA LEU A 3 21.39 -16.53 23.49
C LEU A 3 22.87 -16.16 23.28
N GLN A 4 23.76 -17.15 23.21
CA GLN A 4 25.20 -16.91 23.01
C GLN A 4 25.52 -16.52 21.57
N LYS A 5 24.65 -16.88 20.61
CA LYS A 5 24.74 -16.49 19.20
C LYS A 5 24.32 -15.03 18.98
N ALA A 6 23.39 -14.51 19.80
CA ALA A 6 22.93 -13.12 19.71
C ALA A 6 23.99 -12.09 20.11
N ILE A 7 24.99 -12.50 20.91
CA ILE A 7 26.07 -11.61 21.43
C ILE A 7 27.02 -11.15 20.31
N ASN A 8 27.10 -11.88 19.20
CA ASN A 8 27.96 -11.54 18.06
C ASN A 8 27.23 -10.80 16.92
N CYS A 9 25.92 -10.57 17.03
CA CYS A 9 25.17 -9.84 16.01
C CYS A 9 25.32 -8.33 16.23
N THR A 10 25.89 -7.63 15.26
CA THR A 10 26.07 -6.17 15.31
C THR A 10 24.93 -5.41 14.64
N ARG A 11 24.16 -6.09 13.77
CA ARG A 11 23.09 -5.47 12.97
C ARG A 11 21.72 -5.77 13.55
N ARG A 12 20.88 -4.74 13.67
CA ARG A 12 19.50 -4.83 14.20
C ARG A 12 18.64 -5.91 13.52
N PRO A 13 18.61 -6.05 12.18
CA PRO A 13 17.77 -7.08 11.53
C PRO A 13 18.19 -8.51 11.88
N GLU A 14 19.49 -8.77 11.96
CA GLU A 14 20.03 -10.09 12.33
C GLU A 14 19.63 -10.46 13.77
N LEU A 15 19.73 -9.48 14.68
CA LEU A 15 19.27 -9.62 16.06
C LEU A 15 17.77 -9.93 16.15
N ILE A 16 16.93 -9.21 15.39
CA ILE A 16 15.48 -9.47 15.36
C ILE A 16 15.19 -10.89 14.88
N ASN A 17 15.85 -11.35 13.81
CA ASN A 17 15.65 -12.71 13.28
C ASN A 17 16.08 -13.80 14.28
N VAL A 18 17.20 -13.61 15.00
CA VAL A 18 17.65 -14.55 16.03
C VAL A 18 16.66 -14.59 17.21
N LEU A 19 16.16 -13.44 17.64
CA LEU A 19 15.18 -13.35 18.73
C LEU A 19 13.83 -13.97 18.32
N TYR A 20 13.37 -13.67 17.10
CA TYR A 20 12.13 -14.19 16.56
C TYR A 20 12.16 -15.72 16.41
N SER A 21 13.24 -16.26 15.83
CA SER A 21 13.42 -17.72 15.73
C SER A 21 13.55 -18.40 17.10
N ALA A 22 14.17 -17.75 18.10
CA ALA A 22 14.25 -18.30 19.45
C ALA A 22 12.87 -18.33 20.15
N TYR A 23 11.97 -17.41 19.80
CA TYR A 23 10.59 -17.39 20.26
C TYR A 23 9.74 -18.45 19.55
N GLU A 24 9.76 -18.52 18.22
CA GLU A 24 8.99 -19.50 17.43
C GLU A 24 9.33 -20.95 17.80
N ASN A 25 10.61 -21.24 18.07
CA ASN A 25 11.04 -22.57 18.47
C ASN A 25 10.79 -22.88 19.96
N GLU A 26 10.08 -22.01 20.69
CA GLU A 26 9.80 -22.07 22.14
C GLU A 26 11.05 -22.21 23.04
N ILE A 27 12.23 -21.89 22.50
CA ILE A 27 13.53 -22.03 23.20
C ILE A 27 13.65 -21.00 24.33
N CYS A 28 12.97 -19.85 24.19
CA CYS A 28 12.98 -18.79 25.20
C CYS A 28 11.57 -18.23 25.43
N PRO A 29 10.71 -18.91 26.22
CA PRO A 29 9.33 -18.47 26.45
C PRO A 29 9.24 -17.18 27.27
N LEU A 30 10.31 -16.84 28.00
CA LEU A 30 10.41 -15.60 28.77
C LEU A 30 10.79 -14.38 27.91
N LEU A 31 11.14 -14.58 26.64
CA LEU A 31 11.62 -13.50 25.78
C LEU A 31 10.62 -12.34 25.65
N PRO A 32 9.31 -12.56 25.40
CA PRO A 32 8.35 -11.46 25.35
C PRO A 32 8.34 -10.66 26.65
N LYS A 33 8.40 -11.33 27.81
CA LYS A 33 8.42 -10.68 29.13
C LYS A 33 9.66 -9.79 29.30
N VAL A 34 10.85 -10.30 28.97
CA VAL A 34 12.10 -9.54 29.04
C VAL A 34 12.07 -8.33 28.10
N VAL A 35 11.52 -8.50 26.90
CA VAL A 35 11.36 -7.40 25.93
C VAL A 35 10.39 -6.35 26.48
N PHE A 36 9.23 -6.75 27.00
CA PHE A 36 8.27 -5.81 27.60
C PHE A 36 8.84 -5.06 28.80
N GLU A 37 9.56 -5.74 29.70
CA GLU A 37 10.23 -5.09 30.84
C GLU A 37 11.29 -4.07 30.39
N ARG A 38 11.97 -4.32 29.27
CA ARG A 38 13.00 -3.43 28.74
C ARG A 38 12.43 -2.23 27.98
N VAL A 39 11.35 -2.44 27.24
CA VAL A 39 10.71 -1.40 26.40
C VAL A 39 9.79 -0.51 27.24
N GLY A 40 9.13 -1.05 28.26
CA GLY A 40 8.18 -0.33 29.10
C GLY A 40 6.81 -0.17 28.45
N THR A 41 6.05 0.83 28.89
CA THR A 41 4.69 1.10 28.40
C THR A 41 4.73 1.62 26.97
N CYS A 42 4.06 0.91 26.06
CA CYS A 42 3.88 1.31 24.67
C CYS A 42 2.44 1.69 24.39
N VAL A 43 2.24 2.64 23.47
CA VAL A 43 0.94 2.94 22.87
C VAL A 43 1.02 2.59 21.40
N ARG A 44 -0.03 1.97 20.87
CA ARG A 44 -0.17 1.66 19.44
C ARG A 44 -1.54 2.13 18.98
N ILE A 45 -1.60 2.77 17.82
CA ILE A 45 -2.85 3.10 17.15
C ILE A 45 -3.56 1.78 16.80
N SER A 46 -4.88 1.71 16.97
CA SER A 46 -5.62 0.51 16.61
C SER A 46 -5.61 0.33 15.09
N SER A 47 -5.57 -0.91 14.61
CA SER A 47 -5.61 -1.19 13.17
C SER A 47 -6.86 -0.62 12.50
N ALA A 48 -8.00 -0.61 13.21
CA ALA A 48 -9.23 -0.01 12.72
C ALA A 48 -9.10 1.51 12.51
N ALA A 49 -8.45 2.22 13.43
CA ALA A 49 -8.21 3.66 13.29
C ALA A 49 -7.21 3.95 12.16
N ASP A 50 -6.18 3.10 12.02
CA ASP A 50 -5.17 3.22 10.97
C ASP A 50 -5.80 3.09 9.57
N ILE A 51 -6.56 2.01 9.33
CA ILE A 51 -7.29 1.80 8.06
C ILE A 51 -8.25 2.95 7.78
N PHE A 52 -8.96 3.45 8.80
CA PHE A 52 -9.89 4.56 8.64
C PHE A 52 -9.18 5.85 8.21
N LEU A 53 -8.07 6.20 8.87
CA LEU A 53 -7.30 7.40 8.57
C LEU A 53 -6.66 7.31 7.18
N TRP A 54 -6.14 6.13 6.81
CA TRP A 54 -5.62 5.89 5.46
C TRP A 54 -6.67 6.13 4.38
N ARG A 55 -7.90 5.64 4.58
CA ARG A 55 -9.02 5.90 3.66
C ARG A 55 -9.37 7.39 3.57
N VAL A 56 -9.42 8.09 4.71
CA VAL A 56 -9.69 9.54 4.73
C VAL A 56 -8.61 10.31 3.98
N GLN A 57 -7.33 9.97 4.19
CA GLN A 57 -6.21 10.59 3.47
C GLN A 57 -6.32 10.34 1.96
N ARG A 58 -6.59 9.10 1.55
CA ARG A 58 -6.76 8.74 0.13
C ARG A 58 -7.92 9.48 -0.52
N LEU A 59 -9.06 9.60 0.16
CA LEU A 59 -10.20 10.37 -0.36
C LEU A 59 -9.91 11.87 -0.46
N PHE A 60 -9.07 12.41 0.42
CA PHE A 60 -8.72 13.83 0.41
C PHE A 60 -7.76 14.18 -0.73
N PHE A 61 -6.70 13.39 -0.92
CA PHE A 61 -5.66 13.72 -1.91
C PHE A 61 -5.85 13.03 -3.26
N LEU A 62 -6.51 11.88 -3.28
CA LEU A 62 -6.58 10.95 -4.44
C LEU A 62 -5.19 10.66 -5.07
N SER A 63 -4.12 10.91 -4.31
CA SER A 63 -2.73 10.80 -4.70
C SER A 63 -1.95 10.19 -3.54
N GLY A 64 -1.01 9.31 -3.85
CA GLY A 64 -0.11 8.69 -2.87
C GLY A 64 1.05 9.60 -2.43
N GLU A 65 1.25 10.74 -3.10
CA GLU A 65 2.41 11.61 -2.85
C GLU A 65 2.20 12.58 -1.68
N GLN A 66 0.95 12.77 -1.25
CA GLN A 66 0.59 13.73 -0.21
C GLN A 66 0.01 13.01 1.02
N ASP A 67 0.27 13.58 2.18
CA ASP A 67 -0.24 13.10 3.45
C ASP A 67 -0.89 14.22 4.26
N LEU A 68 -1.49 13.84 5.39
CA LEU A 68 -2.16 14.78 6.29
C LEU A 68 -1.18 15.77 6.95
N SER A 69 0.14 15.63 6.79
CA SER A 69 1.10 16.64 7.28
C SER A 69 1.06 17.93 6.46
N SER A 70 0.55 17.88 5.22
CA SER A 70 0.36 19.07 4.38
C SER A 70 -0.53 20.13 5.02
N PHE A 71 -1.49 19.74 5.87
CA PHE A 71 -2.29 20.69 6.65
C PHE A 71 -1.43 21.53 7.60
N LEU A 72 -0.44 20.93 8.25
CA LEU A 72 0.49 21.66 9.11
C LEU A 72 1.32 22.66 8.30
N LEU A 73 1.70 22.31 7.07
CA LEU A 73 2.44 23.21 6.19
C LEU A 73 1.60 24.42 5.78
N VAL A 74 0.28 24.24 5.60
CA VAL A 74 -0.65 25.34 5.35
C VAL A 74 -0.80 26.22 6.59
N ASP A 75 -1.02 25.62 7.76
CA ASP A 75 -1.21 26.35 9.02
C ASP A 75 0.03 27.17 9.39
N LEU A 76 1.23 26.65 9.09
CA LEU A 76 2.51 27.35 9.26
C LEU A 76 2.77 28.40 8.16
N GLY A 77 1.90 28.52 7.16
CA GLY A 77 2.04 29.44 6.03
C GLY A 77 3.16 29.07 5.05
N LEU A 78 3.68 27.84 5.12
CA LEU A 78 4.74 27.32 4.25
C LEU A 78 4.18 26.87 2.89
N VAL A 79 2.92 26.44 2.87
CA VAL A 79 2.18 26.08 1.65
C VAL A 79 0.96 26.99 1.54
N LYS A 80 0.71 27.52 0.34
CA LYS A 80 -0.49 28.29 0.03
C LYS A 80 -1.18 27.65 -1.16
N PHE A 81 -2.42 27.25 -0.99
CA PHE A 81 -3.26 26.81 -2.09
C PHE A 81 -3.81 28.02 -2.85
N PRO A 82 -3.93 27.94 -4.18
CA PRO A 82 -4.61 28.98 -4.96
C PRO A 82 -6.07 29.14 -4.53
N ASP A 83 -6.63 30.33 -4.72
CA ASP A 83 -8.07 30.53 -4.57
C ASP A 83 -8.80 29.90 -5.76
N TYR A 84 -9.63 28.90 -5.52
CA TYR A 84 -10.49 28.27 -6.52
C TYR A 84 -11.89 28.02 -5.98
N ALA A 85 -12.87 27.98 -6.88
CA ALA A 85 -14.24 27.58 -6.56
C ALA A 85 -14.39 26.08 -6.83
N CYS A 86 -14.76 25.31 -5.80
CA CYS A 86 -15.07 23.90 -5.97
C CYS A 86 -16.42 23.73 -6.67
N ASN A 87 -16.43 23.06 -7.82
CA ASN A 87 -17.65 22.63 -8.51
C ASN A 87 -17.64 21.11 -8.65
N ILE A 88 -18.54 20.43 -7.93
CA ILE A 88 -18.62 18.97 -7.92
C ILE A 88 -19.74 18.53 -8.85
N SER A 89 -19.40 18.01 -10.02
CA SER A 89 -20.35 17.55 -11.03
C SER A 89 -20.33 16.04 -11.26
N HIS A 90 -19.28 15.35 -10.85
CA HIS A 90 -19.11 13.91 -11.00
C HIS A 90 -18.62 13.29 -9.68
N GLN A 91 -19.05 12.06 -9.42
CA GLN A 91 -18.50 11.24 -8.35
C GLN A 91 -17.32 10.47 -8.90
N VAL A 92 -16.21 10.46 -8.16
CA VAL A 92 -15.00 9.68 -8.52
C VAL A 92 -15.29 8.18 -8.37
N PHE A 93 -15.90 7.81 -7.25
CA PHE A 93 -16.27 6.44 -6.93
C PHE A 93 -17.78 6.29 -6.93
N ALA A 94 -18.30 5.24 -7.57
CA ALA A 94 -19.73 4.94 -7.62
C ALA A 94 -20.29 4.54 -6.23
N GLY A 95 -19.44 4.01 -5.36
CA GLY A 95 -19.82 3.60 -4.02
C GLY A 95 -18.63 3.11 -3.20
N ARG A 96 -18.94 2.50 -2.06
CA ARG A 96 -17.92 1.95 -1.15
C ARG A 96 -17.10 0.86 -1.81
N ASP A 97 -17.74 -0.03 -2.56
CA ASP A 97 -17.08 -1.21 -3.12
C ASP A 97 -16.07 -0.79 -4.21
N ASP A 98 -16.44 0.14 -5.08
CA ASP A 98 -15.56 0.76 -6.08
C ASP A 98 -14.34 1.45 -5.43
N LEU A 99 -14.54 2.16 -4.30
CA LEU A 99 -13.44 2.72 -3.52
C LEU A 99 -12.52 1.62 -2.94
N LEU A 100 -13.09 0.52 -2.44
CA LEU A 100 -12.30 -0.57 -1.88
C LEU A 100 -11.49 -1.31 -2.94
N GLU A 101 -12.06 -1.53 -4.12
CA GLU A 101 -11.35 -2.12 -5.26
C GLU A 101 -10.19 -1.22 -5.70
N TYR A 102 -10.42 0.09 -5.76
CA TYR A 102 -9.35 1.05 -6.01
C TYR A 102 -8.28 1.01 -4.91
N GLU A 103 -8.68 0.88 -3.64
CA GLU A 103 -7.75 0.79 -2.52
C GLU A 103 -6.85 -0.45 -2.59
N GLU A 104 -7.44 -1.60 -2.92
CA GLU A 104 -6.75 -2.87 -3.13
C GLU A 104 -5.77 -2.78 -4.31
N ALA A 105 -6.19 -2.19 -5.44
CA ALA A 105 -5.32 -2.02 -6.59
C ALA A 105 -4.08 -1.17 -6.26
N ILE A 106 -4.23 -0.09 -5.48
CA ILE A 106 -3.10 0.70 -4.99
C ILE A 106 -2.19 -0.13 -4.08
N GLU A 107 -2.76 -0.93 -3.19
CA GLU A 107 -1.96 -1.81 -2.30
C GLU A 107 -1.14 -2.80 -3.13
N VAL A 108 -1.72 -3.43 -4.15
CA VAL A 108 -0.98 -4.31 -5.07
C VAL A 108 0.16 -3.57 -5.76
N ALA A 109 -0.07 -2.34 -6.22
CA ALA A 109 0.98 -1.53 -6.85
C ALA A 109 2.14 -1.22 -5.89
N GLN A 110 1.82 -0.79 -4.67
CA GLN A 110 2.82 -0.50 -3.64
C GLN A 110 3.62 -1.76 -3.25
N VAL A 111 2.91 -2.88 -3.05
CA VAL A 111 3.53 -4.17 -2.72
C VAL A 111 4.47 -4.64 -3.84
N MET A 112 4.09 -4.41 -5.11
CA MET A 112 4.98 -4.71 -6.24
C MET A 112 6.27 -3.87 -6.17
N ASP A 113 6.18 -2.57 -5.89
CA ASP A 113 7.36 -1.70 -5.73
C ASP A 113 8.28 -2.19 -4.60
N GLU A 114 7.72 -2.54 -3.44
CA GLU A 114 8.47 -3.08 -2.30
C GLU A 114 9.20 -4.39 -2.66
N TYR A 115 8.55 -5.27 -3.44
CA TYR A 115 9.17 -6.51 -3.87
C TYR A 115 10.19 -6.34 -5.00
N LEU A 116 10.04 -5.32 -5.84
CA LEU A 116 11.07 -4.94 -6.80
C LEU A 116 12.34 -4.46 -6.08
N ASP A 117 12.19 -3.61 -5.08
CA ASP A 117 13.31 -3.14 -4.24
C ASP A 117 13.99 -4.29 -3.49
N ALA A 118 13.21 -5.28 -3.03
CA ALA A 118 13.71 -6.49 -2.39
C ALA A 118 14.24 -7.55 -3.39
N ASN A 119 14.15 -7.31 -4.71
CA ASN A 119 14.46 -8.25 -5.78
C ASN A 119 13.74 -9.61 -5.63
N ASN A 120 12.53 -9.60 -5.06
CA ASN A 120 11.70 -10.78 -4.83
C ASN A 120 10.73 -11.01 -5.98
N MET A 121 11.23 -11.70 -7.00
CA MET A 121 10.59 -11.78 -8.30
C MET A 121 9.36 -12.70 -8.32
N ASP A 122 9.32 -13.70 -7.44
CA ASP A 122 8.15 -14.57 -7.32
C ASP A 122 6.92 -13.77 -6.84
N MET A 123 7.14 -12.82 -5.94
CA MET A 123 6.06 -11.96 -5.46
C MET A 123 5.67 -10.87 -6.46
N VAL A 124 6.62 -10.36 -7.25
CA VAL A 124 6.33 -9.46 -8.38
C VAL A 124 5.42 -10.15 -9.38
N ILE A 125 5.69 -11.41 -9.73
CA ILE A 125 4.85 -12.21 -10.64
C ILE A 125 3.43 -12.36 -10.07
N ARG A 126 3.29 -12.62 -8.76
CA ARG A 126 1.96 -12.69 -8.12
C ARG A 126 1.18 -11.37 -8.23
N CYS A 127 1.84 -10.23 -8.11
CA CYS A 127 1.18 -8.93 -8.28
C CYS A 127 0.65 -8.74 -9.70
N ILE A 128 1.41 -9.22 -10.70
CA ILE A 128 1.02 -9.23 -12.11
C ILE A 128 -0.18 -10.15 -12.33
N ASP A 129 -0.14 -11.38 -11.82
CA ASP A 129 -1.22 -12.36 -11.98
C ASP A 129 -2.55 -11.89 -11.35
N VAL A 130 -2.49 -11.30 -10.16
CA VAL A 130 -3.64 -10.67 -9.49
C VAL A 130 -4.20 -9.56 -10.39
N SER A 131 -3.34 -8.65 -10.85
CA SER A 131 -3.75 -7.52 -11.69
C SER A 131 -4.39 -7.94 -13.01
N ASP A 132 -3.83 -8.95 -13.68
CA ASP A 132 -4.38 -9.50 -14.92
C ASP A 132 -5.77 -10.11 -14.69
N SER A 133 -5.92 -10.87 -13.60
CA SER A 133 -7.21 -11.47 -13.22
C SER A 133 -8.30 -10.41 -13.00
N HIS A 134 -7.99 -9.31 -12.31
CA HIS A 134 -8.93 -8.21 -12.08
C HIS A 134 -9.31 -7.46 -13.37
N ILE A 135 -8.34 -7.21 -14.27
CA ILE A 135 -8.64 -6.56 -15.56
C ILE A 135 -9.50 -7.45 -16.46
N GLN A 136 -9.23 -8.76 -16.49
CA GLN A 136 -10.06 -9.70 -17.25
C GLN A 136 -11.50 -9.72 -16.72
N ALA A 137 -11.67 -9.69 -15.39
CA ALA A 137 -12.99 -9.60 -14.78
C ALA A 137 -13.72 -8.29 -15.15
N SER A 138 -13.05 -7.13 -15.06
CA SER A 138 -13.67 -5.83 -15.36
C SER A 138 -14.11 -5.71 -16.83
N LEU A 139 -13.30 -6.23 -17.77
CA LEU A 139 -13.65 -6.24 -19.20
C LEU A 139 -14.92 -7.06 -19.50
N MET A 140 -15.16 -8.13 -18.75
CA MET A 140 -16.37 -8.95 -18.89
C MET A 140 -17.63 -8.24 -18.39
N GLU A 141 -17.49 -7.33 -17.43
CA GLU A 141 -18.58 -6.53 -16.86
C GLU A 141 -18.91 -5.31 -17.75
N ASP A 142 -17.89 -4.60 -18.25
CA ASP A 142 -18.05 -3.43 -19.11
C ASP A 142 -18.79 -3.73 -20.43
N THR A 143 -18.62 -4.94 -20.97
CA THR A 143 -19.32 -5.39 -22.18
C THR A 143 -20.85 -5.41 -22.01
N ARG A 144 -21.37 -5.30 -20.77
CA ARG A 144 -22.80 -5.33 -20.44
C ARG A 144 -23.42 -3.97 -20.14
N SER A 145 -22.63 -2.89 -20.04
CA SER A 145 -23.12 -1.57 -19.67
C SER A 145 -23.20 -0.62 -20.87
N SER A 146 -24.35 0.01 -21.08
CA SER A 146 -24.60 0.96 -22.17
C SER A 146 -24.01 2.32 -21.84
N ILE A 147 -23.25 2.88 -22.79
CA ILE A 147 -22.61 4.19 -22.77
C ILE A 147 -23.65 5.29 -22.50
N LEU A 148 -23.72 5.80 -21.26
CA LEU A 148 -24.36 7.06 -20.97
C LEU A 148 -23.52 7.83 -19.93
N ASP A 149 -23.12 9.05 -20.29
CA ASP A 149 -22.35 10.01 -19.49
C ASP A 149 -21.11 9.44 -18.78
N SER A 150 -20.13 8.99 -19.58
CA SER A 150 -18.81 8.68 -19.05
C SER A 150 -18.16 9.94 -18.45
N PRO A 151 -17.63 9.88 -17.22
CA PRO A 151 -16.92 11.00 -16.63
C PRO A 151 -15.71 11.40 -17.50
N PRO A 152 -15.24 12.64 -17.40
CA PRO A 152 -14.02 13.09 -18.08
C PRO A 152 -12.85 12.11 -17.87
N THR A 153 -12.00 11.95 -18.88
CA THR A 153 -10.90 10.96 -18.87
C THR A 153 -9.92 11.12 -17.72
N PHE A 154 -9.80 12.32 -17.12
CA PHE A 154 -8.93 12.48 -15.95
C PHE A 154 -9.44 11.71 -14.73
N PHE A 155 -10.75 11.43 -14.60
CA PHE A 155 -11.28 10.62 -13.51
C PHE A 155 -10.88 9.15 -13.62
N SER A 156 -10.58 8.66 -14.84
CA SER A 156 -10.19 7.26 -15.03
C SER A 156 -8.90 6.92 -14.31
N CYS A 157 -8.07 7.91 -13.97
CA CYS A 157 -6.84 7.65 -13.22
C CYS A 157 -7.09 7.20 -11.77
N PHE A 158 -8.31 7.35 -11.28
CA PHE A 158 -8.75 6.98 -9.94
C PHE A 158 -9.60 5.70 -9.93
N SER A 159 -9.50 4.85 -10.96
CA SER A 159 -10.17 3.54 -11.01
C SER A 159 -9.20 2.39 -10.72
N ALA A 160 -9.74 1.27 -10.20
CA ALA A 160 -8.97 0.06 -9.96
C ALA A 160 -8.29 -0.46 -11.25
N SER A 161 -9.04 -0.53 -12.35
CA SER A 161 -8.53 -0.99 -13.66
C SER A 161 -7.35 -0.16 -14.16
N TRP A 162 -7.38 1.16 -13.93
CA TRP A 162 -6.25 2.02 -14.29
C TRP A 162 -4.99 1.69 -13.48
N VAL A 163 -5.13 1.49 -12.17
CA VAL A 163 -4.00 1.14 -11.30
C VAL A 163 -3.45 -0.23 -11.68
N TYR A 164 -4.30 -1.25 -11.85
CA TYR A 164 -3.87 -2.57 -12.32
C TYR A 164 -3.18 -2.51 -13.69
N SER A 165 -3.64 -1.64 -14.61
CA SER A 165 -2.96 -1.48 -15.91
C SER A 165 -1.53 -0.95 -15.76
N LYS A 166 -1.28 -0.09 -14.77
CA LYS A 166 0.08 0.37 -14.42
C LYS A 166 0.93 -0.75 -13.85
N VAL A 167 0.37 -1.58 -12.96
CA VAL A 167 1.05 -2.76 -12.40
C VAL A 167 1.50 -3.71 -13.53
N LEU A 168 0.61 -4.02 -14.47
CA LEU A 168 0.96 -4.84 -15.64
C LEU A 168 2.03 -4.19 -16.52
N THR A 169 1.93 -2.88 -16.77
CA THR A 169 2.92 -2.13 -17.56
C THR A 169 4.31 -2.17 -16.91
N LEU A 170 4.37 -2.01 -15.60
CA LEU A 170 5.60 -2.18 -14.83
C LEU A 170 6.11 -3.63 -14.94
N GLY A 171 5.21 -4.60 -14.85
CA GLY A 171 5.55 -6.02 -15.00
C GLY A 171 6.23 -6.34 -16.33
N ILE A 172 5.68 -5.81 -17.44
CA ILE A 172 6.29 -5.93 -18.77
C ILE A 172 7.70 -5.33 -18.77
N SER A 173 7.86 -4.11 -18.24
CA SER A 173 9.16 -3.43 -18.18
C SER A 173 10.21 -4.25 -17.42
N VAL A 174 9.80 -4.90 -16.33
CA VAL A 174 10.66 -5.76 -15.52
C VAL A 174 11.07 -7.02 -16.29
N PHE A 175 10.15 -7.66 -17.00
CA PHE A 175 10.47 -8.81 -17.84
C PHE A 175 11.38 -8.45 -19.01
N GLU A 176 11.13 -7.32 -19.69
CA GLU A 176 12.00 -6.84 -20.77
C GLU A 176 13.43 -6.59 -20.31
N HIS A 177 13.61 -6.00 -19.11
CA HIS A 177 14.94 -5.74 -18.56
C HIS A 177 15.71 -7.04 -18.28
N LYS A 178 15.03 -8.11 -17.87
CA LYS A 178 15.67 -9.40 -17.55
C LYS A 178 16.05 -10.24 -18.77
N HIS A 179 15.39 -10.02 -19.90
CA HIS A 179 15.67 -10.72 -21.15
C HIS A 179 16.72 -10.02 -22.02
N ARG A 180 17.32 -8.92 -21.53
CA ARG A 180 18.48 -8.24 -22.13
C ARG A 180 19.77 -8.62 -21.39
#